data_AF-A0A6N8WAF6-F1
#
_entry.id   AF-A0A6N8WAF6-F1
#
_cell.length_a   1.000
_cell.length_b   1.000
_cell.length_c   1.000
_cell.angle_alpha   90.00
_cell.angle_beta   90.00
_cell.angle_gamma   90.00
#
_symmetry.space_group_name_H-M   'P 1'
#
loop_
_entity.id
_entity.type
_entity.pdbx_description
1 polymer ?
#
loop_
_entity_poly.entity_id
_entity_poly.type
_entity_poly.pdbx_seq_one_letter_code
_entity_poly.pdbx_strand_id
1 'polypeptide(L)'
;MLTERASLDRRYPQLVTEQAEAGEHAVYGTALPLITEWRDRRRAYLAHLAHLDSADHWSKLTSELRMTELEIELVDAHVLTLPPADYPWDGIRRHSELRLRRRTLERLRREHRRARVRRWLLRVVTLGWRGR
;
A
#
# COMPACT_ATOMS: atom_id res chain seq x y z
N MET A 1 -27.34 -22.24 -7.99
CA MET A 1 -26.84 -21.09 -8.78
C MET A 1 -27.42 -19.78 -8.22
N LEU A 2 -26.99 -19.36 -7.01
CA LEU A 2 -27.49 -18.15 -6.34
C LEU A 2 -26.38 -17.17 -5.93
N THR A 3 -25.12 -17.48 -6.25
CA THR A 3 -23.95 -16.75 -5.77
C THR A 3 -23.54 -15.54 -6.63
N GLU A 4 -23.93 -15.47 -7.90
CA GLU A 4 -23.54 -14.36 -8.79
C GLU A 4 -24.42 -13.10 -8.65
N ARG A 5 -25.66 -13.24 -8.18
CA ARG A 5 -26.58 -12.10 -8.04
C ARG A 5 -26.24 -11.21 -6.84
N ALA A 6 -25.69 -11.77 -5.77
CA ALA A 6 -25.35 -11.00 -4.57
C ALA A 6 -24.14 -10.08 -4.78
N SER A 7 -23.20 -10.44 -5.65
CA SER A 7 -21.99 -9.65 -5.91
C SER A 7 -22.22 -8.44 -6.83
N LEU A 8 -23.35 -8.40 -7.56
CA LEU A 8 -23.72 -7.29 -8.43
C LEU A 8 -24.46 -6.16 -7.70
N ASP A 9 -25.01 -6.41 -6.51
CA ASP A 9 -25.83 -5.46 -5.76
C ASP A 9 -25.02 -4.66 -4.72
N ARG A 10 -23.76 -4.38 -5.04
CA ARG A 10 -22.89 -3.60 -4.18
C ARG A 10 -23.26 -2.12 -4.31
N ARG A 11 -23.78 -1.53 -3.23
CA ARG A 11 -24.18 -0.11 -3.16
C ARG A 11 -23.08 0.85 -3.62
N TYR A 12 -21.82 0.51 -3.35
CA TYR A 12 -20.64 1.29 -3.73
C TYR A 12 -19.55 0.40 -4.35
N PRO A 13 -19.54 0.20 -5.69
CA PRO A 13 -18.53 -0.64 -6.35
C PRO A 13 -17.12 -0.01 -6.33
N GLN A 14 -17.01 1.29 -6.08
CA GLN A 14 -15.72 1.98 -5.95
C GLN A 14 -15.07 1.75 -4.59
N LEU A 15 -15.77 1.16 -3.62
CA LEU A 15 -15.30 1.01 -2.25
C LEU A 15 -14.58 -0.33 -2.07
N VAL A 16 -13.26 -0.29 -1.87
CA VAL A 16 -12.47 -1.49 -1.60
C VAL A 16 -12.69 -1.94 -0.17
N THR A 17 -13.05 -3.22 0.00
CA THR A 17 -13.14 -3.83 1.33
C THR A 17 -11.81 -4.38 1.80
N GLU A 18 -11.65 -4.47 3.11
CA GLU A 18 -10.45 -5.06 3.72
C GLU A 18 -10.35 -6.58 3.48
N GLN A 19 -11.50 -7.25 3.40
CA GLN A 19 -11.61 -8.68 3.14
C GLN A 19 -12.12 -8.93 1.72
N ALA A 20 -11.66 -10.04 1.14
CA ALA A 20 -12.13 -10.50 -0.15
C ALA A 20 -13.57 -11.02 -0.07
N GLU A 21 -14.41 -10.52 -0.97
CA GLU A 21 -15.79 -10.96 -1.13
C GLU A 21 -15.96 -11.84 -2.38
N ALA A 22 -17.01 -12.67 -2.39
CA ALA A 22 -17.37 -13.45 -3.56
C ALA A 22 -17.77 -12.52 -4.72
N GLY A 23 -17.30 -12.83 -5.94
CA GLY A 23 -17.67 -12.07 -7.15
C GLY A 23 -16.95 -10.73 -7.33
N GLU A 24 -15.92 -10.42 -6.53
CA GLU A 24 -15.08 -9.22 -6.70
C GLU A 24 -14.42 -9.10 -8.07
N HIS A 25 -14.17 -10.24 -8.74
CA HIS A 25 -13.66 -10.24 -10.10
C HIS A 25 -14.60 -9.52 -11.07
N ALA A 26 -15.92 -9.65 -10.89
CA ALA A 26 -16.90 -8.95 -11.71
C ALA A 26 -16.98 -7.45 -11.40
N VAL A 27 -16.57 -7.02 -10.19
CA VAL A 27 -16.63 -5.62 -9.73
C VAL A 27 -15.35 -4.87 -10.06
N TYR A 28 -14.19 -5.44 -9.73
CA TYR A 28 -12.90 -4.79 -9.84
C TYR A 28 -12.13 -5.13 -11.12
N GLY A 29 -12.50 -6.22 -11.80
CA GLY A 29 -11.87 -6.63 -13.06
C GLY A 29 -10.35 -6.64 -12.98
N THR A 30 -9.72 -5.77 -13.76
CA THR A 30 -8.26 -5.65 -13.87
C THR A 30 -7.58 -5.09 -12.61
N ALA A 31 -8.33 -4.42 -11.73
CA ALA A 31 -7.78 -3.88 -10.47
C ALA A 31 -7.63 -4.97 -9.38
N LEU A 32 -8.27 -6.13 -9.56
CA LEU A 32 -8.30 -7.18 -8.54
C LEU A 32 -6.90 -7.65 -8.08
N PRO A 33 -5.91 -7.89 -8.96
CA PRO A 33 -4.57 -8.29 -8.53
C PRO A 33 -3.90 -7.24 -7.62
N LEU A 34 -4.09 -5.95 -7.94
CA LEU A 34 -3.55 -4.84 -7.15
C LEU A 34 -4.24 -4.73 -5.79
N ILE A 35 -5.55 -4.95 -5.74
CA ILE A 35 -6.32 -4.98 -4.49
C ILE A 35 -5.85 -6.14 -3.60
N THR A 36 -5.63 -7.32 -4.16
CA THR A 36 -5.10 -8.47 -3.41
C THR A 36 -3.71 -8.17 -2.84
N GLU A 37 -2.80 -7.63 -3.66
CA GLU A 37 -1.46 -7.23 -3.18
C GLU A 37 -1.56 -6.20 -2.06
N TRP A 38 -2.43 -5.20 -2.21
CA TRP A 38 -2.65 -4.16 -1.21
C TRP A 38 -3.20 -4.76 0.11
N ARG A 39 -4.18 -5.68 0.04
CA ARG A 39 -4.74 -6.36 1.23
C ARG A 39 -3.70 -7.20 1.96
N ASP A 40 -2.89 -7.96 1.23
CA ASP A 40 -1.83 -8.79 1.80
C ASP A 40 -0.80 -7.92 2.53
N ARG A 41 -0.36 -6.83 1.89
CA ARG A 41 0.57 -5.86 2.50
C ARG A 41 -0.02 -5.16 3.71
N ARG A 42 -1.30 -4.78 3.65
CA ARG A 42 -1.99 -4.15 4.79
C ARG A 42 -2.08 -5.09 5.98
N ARG A 43 -2.45 -6.35 5.76
CA ARG A 43 -2.46 -7.37 6.82
C ARG A 43 -1.06 -7.57 7.42
N ALA A 44 -0.04 -7.67 6.58
CA ALA A 44 1.34 -7.79 7.05
C ALA A 44 1.77 -6.55 7.87
N TYR A 45 1.41 -5.35 7.43
CA TYR A 45 1.71 -4.09 8.13
C TYR A 45 1.00 -4.01 9.50
N LEU A 46 -0.30 -4.34 9.55
CA LEU A 46 -1.07 -4.35 10.80
C LEU A 46 -0.56 -5.41 11.78
N ALA A 47 -0.27 -6.62 11.29
CA ALA A 47 0.35 -7.67 12.11
C ALA A 47 1.72 -7.22 12.64
N HIS A 48 2.47 -6.48 11.83
CA HIS A 48 3.77 -5.96 12.23
C HIS A 48 3.67 -4.85 13.29
N LEU A 49 2.68 -3.95 13.18
CA LEU A 49 2.41 -2.94 14.22
C LEU A 49 2.02 -3.59 15.57
N ALA A 50 1.37 -4.75 15.55
CA ALA A 50 1.05 -5.50 16.76
C ALA A 50 2.29 -6.13 17.43
N HIS A 51 3.36 -6.38 16.66
CA HIS A 51 4.62 -6.95 17.13
C HIS A 51 5.74 -5.91 17.03
N LEU A 52 5.70 -4.93 17.94
CA LEU A 52 6.49 -3.68 18.00
C LEU A 52 8.03 -3.81 17.96
N ASP A 53 8.62 -5.01 17.91
CA ASP A 53 9.99 -5.20 18.41
C ASP A 53 11.09 -5.58 17.40
N SER A 54 10.85 -5.82 16.10
CA SER A 54 11.94 -6.42 15.31
C SER A 54 12.08 -6.19 13.81
N ALA A 55 11.27 -5.39 13.12
CA ALA A 55 11.59 -5.18 11.69
C ALA A 55 12.78 -4.24 11.52
N ASP A 56 13.74 -4.71 10.73
CA ASP A 56 14.74 -3.87 10.08
C ASP A 56 14.05 -2.64 9.45
N HIS A 57 14.47 -1.46 9.88
CA HIS A 57 13.95 -0.16 9.41
C HIS A 57 13.93 -0.08 7.87
N TRP A 58 14.87 -0.75 7.20
CA TRP A 58 14.89 -0.87 5.74
C TRP A 58 13.71 -1.64 5.15
N SER A 59 13.35 -2.78 5.77
CA SER A 59 12.21 -3.60 5.35
C SER A 59 10.90 -2.83 5.52
N LYS A 60 10.78 -2.08 6.62
CA LYS A 60 9.65 -1.18 6.86
C LYS A 60 9.52 -0.11 5.78
N LEU A 61 10.60 0.62 5.48
CA LEU A 61 10.60 1.65 4.44
C LEU A 61 10.22 1.10 3.05
N THR A 62 10.75 -0.07 2.70
CA THR A 62 10.46 -0.72 1.42
C THR A 62 8.98 -1.14 1.33
N SER A 63 8.43 -1.66 2.43
CA SER A 63 7.03 -2.08 2.51
C SER A 63 6.09 -0.88 2.43
N GLU A 64 6.36 0.19 3.18
CA GLU A 64 5.57 1.43 3.14
C GLU A 64 5.62 2.11 1.77
N LEU A 65 6.78 2.09 1.10
CA LEU A 65 6.95 2.66 -0.24
C LEU A 65 6.03 1.97 -1.24
N ARG A 66 6.10 0.63 -1.34
CA ARG A 66 5.27 -0.12 -2.29
C ARG A 66 3.79 -0.09 -1.92
N MET A 67 3.46 -0.05 -0.63
CA MET A 67 2.07 0.15 -0.19
C MET A 67 1.54 1.50 -0.67
N THR A 68 2.30 2.58 -0.48
CA THR A 68 1.90 3.93 -0.93
C THR A 68 1.76 3.99 -2.46
N GLU A 69 2.63 3.30 -3.21
CA GLU A 69 2.54 3.22 -4.67
C GLU A 69 1.25 2.50 -5.12
N LEU A 70 0.92 1.36 -4.51
CA LEU A 70 -0.33 0.65 -4.78
C LEU A 70 -1.55 1.51 -4.45
N GLU A 71 -1.53 2.23 -3.33
CA GLU A 71 -2.66 3.09 -2.98
C GLU A 71 -2.87 4.22 -3.99
N ILE A 72 -1.78 4.82 -4.50
CA ILE A 72 -1.88 5.82 -5.56
C ILE A 72 -2.45 5.19 -6.83
N GLU A 73 -1.95 4.02 -7.24
CA GLU A 73 -2.41 3.33 -8.44
C GLU A 73 -3.91 2.98 -8.36
N LEU A 74 -4.36 2.42 -7.23
CA LEU A 74 -5.76 2.08 -6.99
C LEU A 74 -6.68 3.31 -7.01
N VAL A 75 -6.24 4.43 -6.40
CA VAL A 75 -7.06 5.64 -6.29
C VAL A 75 -7.05 6.46 -7.59
N ASP A 76 -5.89 6.57 -8.26
CA ASP A 76 -5.70 7.44 -9.43
C ASP A 76 -6.13 6.73 -10.73
N ALA A 77 -5.63 5.51 -10.97
CA ALA A 77 -5.90 4.78 -12.21
C ALA A 77 -7.23 4.02 -12.18
N HIS A 78 -7.60 3.47 -11.02
CA HIS A 78 -8.82 2.67 -10.88
C HIS A 78 -9.97 3.41 -10.19
N VAL A 79 -9.77 4.67 -9.78
CA VAL A 79 -10.84 5.51 -9.21
C VAL A 79 -11.47 4.86 -7.96
N LEU A 80 -10.67 4.06 -7.24
CA LEU A 80 -11.12 3.33 -6.08
C LEU A 80 -10.98 4.16 -4.80
N THR A 81 -11.84 3.87 -3.85
CA THR A 81 -11.83 4.41 -2.50
C THR A 81 -11.34 3.32 -1.57
N LEU A 82 -10.27 3.62 -0.83
CA LEU A 82 -9.63 2.66 0.07
C LEU A 82 -10.15 2.85 1.50
N PRO A 83 -10.20 1.78 2.30
CA PRO A 83 -10.55 1.89 3.72
C PRO A 83 -9.46 2.68 4.46
N PRO A 84 -9.81 3.40 5.54
CA PRO A 84 -11.01 3.23 6.37
C PRO A 84 -12.22 4.09 5.96
N ALA A 85 -12.31 4.54 4.70
CA ALA A 85 -13.51 5.21 4.24
C ALA A 85 -14.71 4.24 4.19
N ASP A 86 -15.88 4.70 4.62
CA ASP A 86 -17.15 3.95 4.54
C ASP A 86 -18.00 4.35 3.31
N TYR A 87 -17.62 5.43 2.64
CA TYR A 87 -18.30 6.00 1.49
C TYR A 87 -17.29 6.41 0.41
N PRO A 88 -17.67 6.35 -0.88
CA PRO A 88 -16.83 6.84 -1.97
C PRO A 88 -16.38 8.28 -1.75
N TRP A 89 -15.11 8.56 -2.02
CA TRP A 89 -14.62 9.93 -1.97
C TRP A 89 -15.22 10.76 -3.11
N ASP A 90 -15.60 11.99 -2.78
CA ASP A 90 -15.84 13.02 -3.79
C ASP A 90 -14.51 13.41 -4.48
N GLY A 91 -14.62 14.17 -5.58
CA GLY A 91 -13.44 14.56 -6.37
C GLY A 91 -12.43 15.40 -5.58
N ILE A 92 -12.90 16.24 -4.65
CA ILE A 92 -12.04 17.13 -3.85
C ILE A 92 -11.24 16.31 -2.83
N ARG A 93 -11.93 15.44 -2.10
CA ARG A 93 -11.35 14.53 -1.11
C ARG A 93 -10.40 13.55 -1.78
N ARG A 94 -10.75 12.99 -2.94
CA ARG A 94 -9.82 12.14 -3.69
C ARG A 94 -8.55 12.89 -4.07
N HIS A 95 -8.68 14.13 -4.55
CA HIS A 95 -7.53 14.92 -4.95
C HIS A 95 -6.62 15.29 -3.77
N SER A 96 -7.19 15.61 -2.61
CA SER A 96 -6.42 15.88 -1.39
C SER A 96 -5.71 14.62 -0.88
N GLU A 97 -6.40 13.49 -0.87
CA GLU A 97 -5.88 12.17 -0.51
C GLU A 97 -4.74 11.71 -1.43
N LEU A 98 -4.87 11.91 -2.75
CA LEU A 98 -3.80 11.64 -3.71
C LEU A 98 -2.60 12.57 -3.49
N ARG A 99 -2.83 13.86 -3.23
CA ARG A 99 -1.76 14.82 -2.96
C ARG A 99 -0.99 14.45 -1.70
N LEU A 100 -1.68 14.03 -0.64
CA LEU A 100 -1.08 13.55 0.59
C LEU A 100 -0.19 12.32 0.31
N ARG A 101 -0.74 11.30 -0.36
CA ARG A 101 0.00 10.06 -0.69
C ARG A 101 1.23 10.32 -1.57
N ARG A 102 1.11 11.18 -2.59
CA ARG A 102 2.26 11.55 -3.44
C ARG A 102 3.37 12.24 -2.63
N ARG A 103 3.03 13.13 -1.70
CA ARG A 103 4.01 13.75 -0.78
C ARG A 103 4.66 12.71 0.13
N THR A 104 3.87 11.78 0.67
CA THR A 104 4.39 10.67 1.48
C THR A 104 5.34 9.80 0.67
N LEU A 105 5.00 9.48 -0.58
CA LEU A 105 5.86 8.71 -1.47
C LEU A 105 7.19 9.41 -1.74
N GLU A 106 7.17 10.72 -2.01
CA GLU A 106 8.41 11.50 -2.18
C GLU A 106 9.29 11.48 -0.93
N ARG A 107 8.67 11.62 0.25
CA ARG A 107 9.38 11.53 1.53
C ARG A 107 10.01 10.15 1.72
N LEU A 108 9.24 9.07 1.54
CA LEU A 108 9.71 7.70 1.66
C LEU A 108 10.85 7.39 0.68
N ARG A 109 10.75 7.88 -0.57
CA ARG A 109 11.82 7.74 -1.57
C ARG A 109 13.11 8.43 -1.12
N ARG A 110 13.03 9.61 -0.50
CA ARG A 110 14.19 10.31 0.06
C ARG A 110 14.80 9.55 1.23
N GLU A 111 13.96 9.07 2.15
CA GLU A 111 14.40 8.27 3.31
C GLU A 111 15.07 6.96 2.87
N HIS A 112 14.47 6.24 1.92
CA HIS A 112 15.05 5.05 1.31
C HIS A 112 16.40 5.32 0.64
N ARG A 113 16.54 6.43 -0.11
CA ARG A 113 17.85 6.83 -0.68
C ARG A 113 18.88 7.10 0.42
N ARG A 114 18.51 7.85 1.46
CA ARG A 114 19.41 8.15 2.59
C ARG A 114 19.85 6.89 3.33
N ALA A 115 18.91 5.97 3.59
CA ALA A 115 19.20 4.70 4.24
C ALA A 115 20.14 3.82 3.38
N ARG A 116 19.97 3.81 2.06
CA ARG A 116 20.88 3.12 1.12
C ARG A 116 22.30 3.68 1.19
N VAL A 117 22.44 5.00 1.17
CA VAL A 117 23.75 5.69 1.30
C VAL A 117 24.40 5.36 2.63
N ARG A 118 23.66 5.44 3.74
CA ARG A 118 24.18 5.10 5.07
C ARG A 118 24.67 3.65 5.14
N ARG A 119 23.92 2.70 4.58
CA ARG A 119 24.31 1.29 4.53
C ARG A 119 25.56 1.07 3.68
N TRP A 120 25.70 1.81 2.58
CA TRP A 120 26.90 1.78 1.75
C TRP A 120 28.12 2.33 2.52
N LEU A 121 27.99 3.49 3.18
CA LEU A 121 29.04 4.07 4.02
C LEU A 121 29.47 3.12 5.15
N LEU A 122 28.51 2.54 5.86
CA LEU A 122 28.79 1.54 6.90
C LEU A 122 29.55 0.35 6.34
N ARG A 123 29.21 -0.12 5.14
CA ARG A 123 29.92 -1.22 4.47
C ARG A 123 31.35 -0.86 4.09
N VAL A 124 31.59 0.37 3.64
CA VAL A 124 32.95 0.87 3.36
C VAL A 124 33.78 0.93 4.65
N VAL A 125 33.21 1.46 5.74
CA VAL A 125 33.88 1.54 7.04
C VAL A 125 34.19 0.14 7.60
N THR A 126 33.23 -0.79 7.55
CA THR A 126 33.44 -2.16 8.08
C THR A 126 34.42 -2.98 7.24
N LEU A 127 34.49 -2.77 5.93
CA LEU A 127 35.50 -3.40 5.07
C LEU A 127 36.90 -2.79 5.28
N GLY A 128 36.99 -1.47 5.50
CA GLY A 128 38.25 -0.80 5.84
C GLY A 128 38.83 -1.22 7.20
N TRP A 129 37.99 -1.70 8.12
CA TRP A 129 38.40 -2.22 9.43
C TRP A 129 38.90 -3.67 9.41
N ARG A 130 38.52 -4.48 8.41
CA ARG A 130 38.97 -5.87 8.26
C ARG A 130 40.25 -6.04 7.43
N GLY A 131 40.77 -4.95 6.86
CA GLY A 131 41.96 -4.93 6.00
C GLY A 131 43.23 -4.35 6.64
N ARG A 132 43.22 -4.10 7.95
CA ARG A 132 44.42 -3.82 8.77
C ARG A 132 44.57 -4.91 9.82
#